data_AF-A0A7V6SWW5-F1
#
_entry.id   AF-A0A7V6SWW5-F1
#
_cell.length_a   1.000
_cell.length_b   1.000
_cell.length_c   1.000
_cell.angle_alpha   90.00
_cell.angle_beta   90.00
_cell.angle_gamma   90.00
#
_symmetry.space_group_name_H-M   'P 1'
#
loop_
_entity.id
_entity.type
_entity.pdbx_description
1 polymer ?
#
loop_
_entity_poly.entity_id
_entity_poly.type
_entity_poly.pdbx_seq_one_letter_code
_entity_poly.pdbx_strand_id
1 'polypeptide(L)'
;MKLEKLKKLSKSKYFKPLIFFGFYFVFFTVIIVSMSPSNYQAEKEEKIETKWQDIKNNYEYLYEIEKDDQVVILEGKKHNNKNLFTKKVNDDLEAEVYVFYNDISIKTEDDKWEKVDDFILVDESFNEKLLDINYLKEIIEDSEFISKNTNFDESISEKYKYNDIKLEVTHENNILRKITFSIPSYNIELQYKKIGELKNFVVEK
;
A
#
# COMPACT_ATOMS: atom_id res chain seq x y z
N MET A 1 68.58 -13.64 -28.47
CA MET A 1 68.68 -14.83 -27.58
C MET A 1 67.32 -15.33 -27.03
N LYS A 2 66.20 -15.26 -27.78
CA LYS A 2 64.86 -15.72 -27.32
C LYS A 2 64.19 -16.78 -28.23
N LEU A 3 64.46 -16.78 -29.54
CA LEU A 3 63.81 -17.70 -30.50
C LEU A 3 64.34 -19.16 -30.43
N GLU A 4 65.63 -19.36 -30.19
CA GLU A 4 66.23 -20.71 -30.17
C GLU A 4 65.79 -21.54 -28.96
N LYS A 5 65.52 -20.87 -27.82
CA LYS A 5 64.95 -21.52 -26.62
C LYS A 5 63.52 -22.02 -26.87
N LEU A 6 62.70 -21.26 -27.62
CA LEU A 6 61.35 -21.66 -28.04
C LEU A 6 61.36 -22.87 -28.98
N LYS A 7 62.30 -22.93 -29.93
CA LYS A 7 62.48 -24.10 -30.82
C LYS A 7 62.93 -25.37 -30.09
N LYS A 8 63.69 -25.25 -28.99
CA LYS A 8 64.07 -26.40 -28.13
C LYS A 8 62.88 -26.91 -27.31
N LEU A 9 62.06 -26.02 -26.78
CA LEU A 9 60.85 -26.38 -26.03
C LEU A 9 59.82 -27.09 -26.92
N SER A 10 59.66 -26.67 -28.18
CA SER A 10 58.67 -27.26 -29.09
C SER A 10 58.93 -28.71 -29.49
N LYS A 11 60.19 -29.17 -29.38
CA LYS A 11 60.60 -30.55 -29.63
C LYS A 11 60.48 -31.46 -28.41
N SER A 12 60.11 -30.94 -27.24
CA SER A 12 59.94 -31.77 -26.04
C SER A 12 58.64 -32.57 -26.09
N LYS A 13 58.68 -33.82 -25.62
CA LYS A 13 57.52 -34.74 -25.57
C LYS A 13 56.32 -34.16 -24.80
N TYR A 14 56.57 -33.19 -23.91
CA TYR A 14 55.59 -32.57 -23.03
C TYR A 14 55.05 -31.23 -23.55
N PHE A 15 55.58 -30.70 -24.65
CA PHE A 15 55.16 -29.40 -25.19
C PHE A 15 53.74 -29.44 -25.76
N LYS A 16 53.39 -30.51 -26.47
CA LYS A 16 52.03 -30.69 -27.02
C LYS A 16 50.97 -30.79 -25.90
N PRO A 17 51.16 -31.60 -24.84
CA PRO A 17 50.29 -31.56 -23.66
C PRO A 17 50.21 -30.19 -23.01
N LEU A 18 51.34 -29.49 -22.84
CA LEU A 18 51.39 -28.18 -22.17
C LEU A 18 50.57 -27.12 -22.92
N ILE A 19 50.65 -27.11 -24.25
CA ILE A 19 49.82 -26.22 -25.08
C ILE A 19 48.34 -26.60 -24.95
N PHE A 20 48.02 -27.89 -24.97
CA PHE A 20 46.64 -28.35 -24.84
C PHE A 20 46.03 -27.94 -23.49
N PHE A 21 46.76 -28.10 -22.38
CA PHE A 21 46.34 -27.63 -21.06
C PHE A 21 46.26 -26.11 -20.99
N GLY A 22 47.18 -25.37 -21.62
CA GLY A 22 47.13 -23.92 -21.69
C GLY A 22 45.89 -23.41 -22.43
N PHE A 23 45.53 -24.03 -23.56
CA PHE A 23 44.30 -23.70 -24.28
C PHE A 23 43.04 -24.05 -23.47
N TYR A 24 43.03 -25.22 -22.81
CA TYR A 24 41.91 -25.62 -21.95
C TYR A 24 41.73 -24.66 -20.78
N PHE A 25 42.82 -24.25 -20.14
CA PHE A 25 42.79 -23.28 -19.05
C PHE A 25 42.17 -21.96 -19.50
N VAL A 26 42.65 -21.38 -20.60
CA VAL A 26 42.10 -20.12 -21.14
C VAL A 26 40.64 -20.28 -21.55
N PHE A 27 40.26 -21.39 -22.20
CA PHE A 27 38.89 -21.67 -22.61
C PHE A 27 37.94 -21.71 -21.40
N PHE A 28 38.31 -22.40 -20.33
CA PHE A 28 37.50 -22.45 -19.10
C PHE A 28 37.49 -21.13 -18.34
N THR A 29 38.58 -20.36 -18.38
CA THR A 29 38.60 -19.04 -17.72
C THR A 29 37.66 -18.07 -18.43
N VAL A 30 37.62 -18.11 -19.77
CA VAL A 30 36.65 -17.34 -20.57
C VAL A 30 35.22 -17.79 -20.26
N ILE A 31 34.96 -19.09 -20.18
CA ILE A 31 33.64 -19.61 -19.79
C ILE A 31 33.24 -19.11 -18.40
N ILE A 32 34.12 -19.22 -17.39
CA ILE A 32 33.83 -18.79 -16.01
C ILE A 32 33.61 -17.27 -15.92
N VAL A 33 34.38 -16.47 -16.66
CA VAL A 33 34.18 -15.01 -16.72
C VAL A 33 32.89 -14.66 -17.49
N SER A 34 32.52 -15.45 -18.51
CA SER A 34 31.25 -15.28 -19.24
C SER A 34 30.01 -15.82 -18.50
N MET A 35 30.22 -16.75 -17.57
CA MET A 35 29.21 -17.28 -16.64
C MET A 35 29.21 -16.54 -15.30
N SER A 36 30.14 -15.60 -15.09
CA SER A 36 30.02 -14.64 -14.00
C SER A 36 28.73 -13.88 -14.25
N PRO A 37 27.78 -13.87 -13.29
CA PRO A 37 26.46 -13.30 -13.50
C PRO A 37 26.63 -11.86 -13.96
N SER A 38 26.38 -11.65 -15.25
CA SER A 38 26.34 -10.33 -15.86
C SER A 38 25.25 -9.57 -15.14
N ASN A 39 25.64 -8.61 -14.34
CA ASN A 39 24.75 -7.71 -13.62
C ASN A 39 23.79 -8.42 -12.67
N TYR A 40 24.24 -8.62 -11.43
CA TYR A 40 23.39 -8.15 -10.31
C TYR A 40 23.28 -6.62 -10.44
N GLN A 41 22.56 -6.15 -11.45
CA GLN A 41 21.70 -5.02 -11.22
C GLN A 41 20.74 -5.57 -10.17
N ALA A 42 20.82 -5.06 -8.95
CA ALA A 42 19.67 -5.10 -8.08
C ALA A 42 18.48 -4.76 -8.98
N GLU A 43 17.55 -5.71 -9.15
CA GLU A 43 16.29 -5.42 -9.80
C GLU A 43 15.88 -4.07 -9.24
N LYS A 44 15.78 -3.06 -10.12
CA LYS A 44 15.11 -1.84 -9.71
C LYS A 44 13.80 -2.36 -9.16
N GLU A 45 13.61 -2.22 -7.85
CA GLU A 45 12.33 -2.44 -7.20
C GLU A 45 11.33 -1.84 -8.17
N GLU A 46 10.53 -2.71 -8.83
CA GLU A 46 9.44 -2.25 -9.66
C GLU A 46 8.56 -1.52 -8.67
N LYS A 47 8.76 -0.20 -8.61
CA LYS A 47 7.99 0.68 -7.77
C LYS A 47 6.56 0.40 -8.19
N ILE A 48 5.79 -0.20 -7.30
CA ILE A 48 4.43 -0.64 -7.59
C ILE A 48 3.69 0.64 -7.98
N GLU A 49 3.45 0.84 -9.28
CA GLU A 49 2.54 1.90 -9.70
C GLU A 49 1.15 1.44 -9.26
N THR A 50 0.70 2.00 -8.14
CA THR A 50 -0.66 1.85 -7.61
C THR A 50 -1.65 2.30 -8.68
N LYS A 51 -2.25 1.35 -9.39
CA LYS A 51 -3.17 1.62 -10.51
C LYS A 51 -4.57 2.07 -10.06
N TRP A 52 -4.83 2.15 -8.75
CA TRP A 52 -6.16 2.49 -8.21
C TRP A 52 -6.40 3.99 -8.25
N GLN A 53 -7.53 4.38 -8.81
CA GLN A 53 -8.02 5.75 -8.75
C GLN A 53 -8.69 6.02 -7.41
N ASP A 54 -8.41 7.21 -6.86
CA ASP A 54 -9.13 7.70 -5.68
C ASP A 54 -10.62 7.84 -5.95
N ILE A 55 -11.42 7.63 -4.90
CA ILE A 55 -12.78 8.11 -4.91
C ILE A 55 -12.74 9.60 -4.58
N LYS A 56 -12.63 10.42 -5.63
CA LYS A 56 -12.52 11.87 -5.51
C LYS A 56 -13.84 12.49 -5.03
N ASN A 57 -13.70 13.44 -4.10
CA ASN A 57 -14.65 14.48 -3.70
C ASN A 57 -16.01 14.05 -3.14
N ASN A 58 -16.66 13.02 -3.67
CA ASN A 58 -18.03 12.64 -3.35
C ASN A 58 -18.14 11.13 -3.09
N TYR A 59 -18.21 10.73 -1.83
CA TYR A 59 -18.34 9.33 -1.46
C TYR A 59 -19.03 9.13 -0.12
N GLU A 60 -19.69 7.96 0.00
CA GLU A 60 -20.10 7.41 1.29
C GLU A 60 -18.96 6.52 1.79
N TYR A 61 -18.78 6.50 3.09
CA TYR A 61 -17.82 5.62 3.73
C TYR A 61 -18.40 4.99 4.99
N LEU A 62 -17.87 3.82 5.30
CA LEU A 62 -18.09 3.09 6.53
C LEU A 62 -16.72 2.65 7.01
N TYR A 63 -16.28 3.19 8.15
CA TYR A 63 -15.04 2.80 8.79
C TYR A 63 -15.35 2.03 10.06
N GLU A 64 -14.76 0.87 10.22
CA GLU A 64 -14.85 0.05 11.42
C GLU A 64 -13.45 -0.07 12.01
N ILE A 65 -13.28 0.39 13.25
CA ILE A 65 -12.01 0.42 13.96
C ILE A 65 -12.18 -0.37 15.25
N GLU A 66 -11.57 -1.55 15.28
CA GLU A 66 -11.60 -2.46 16.43
C GLU A 66 -10.34 -2.25 17.27
N LYS A 67 -10.54 -2.02 18.57
CA LYS A 67 -9.50 -1.89 19.60
C LYS A 67 -9.96 -2.63 20.86
N ASP A 68 -9.19 -3.62 21.29
CA ASP A 68 -9.51 -4.44 22.47
C ASP A 68 -10.96 -4.97 22.43
N ASP A 69 -11.82 -4.58 23.37
CA ASP A 69 -13.25 -4.96 23.43
C ASP A 69 -14.19 -3.88 22.87
N GLN A 70 -13.68 -2.95 22.05
CA GLN A 70 -14.44 -1.83 21.48
C GLN A 70 -14.36 -1.81 19.95
N VAL A 71 -15.52 -1.60 19.32
CA VAL A 71 -15.62 -1.32 17.89
C VAL A 71 -16.18 0.09 17.70
N VAL A 72 -15.37 0.98 17.13
CA VAL A 72 -15.79 2.32 16.73
C VAL A 72 -16.18 2.30 15.27
N ILE A 73 -17.41 2.72 14.98
CA ILE A 73 -17.96 2.77 13.63
C ILE A 73 -18.17 4.23 13.23
N LEU A 74 -17.55 4.64 12.12
CA LEU A 74 -17.76 5.95 11.49
C LEU A 74 -18.49 5.76 10.17
N GLU A 75 -19.75 6.15 10.11
CA GLU A 75 -20.60 6.05 8.92
C GLU A 75 -20.94 7.45 8.42
N GLY A 76 -20.54 7.79 7.19
CA GLY A 76 -20.67 9.17 6.72
C GLY A 76 -20.57 9.39 5.23
N LYS A 77 -20.65 10.67 4.86
CA LYS A 77 -20.56 11.17 3.49
C LYS A 77 -19.59 12.34 3.42
N LYS A 78 -18.64 12.24 2.49
CA LYS A 78 -17.74 13.34 2.13
C LYS A 78 -18.21 14.01 0.85
N HIS A 79 -18.25 15.34 0.88
CA HIS A 79 -18.56 16.19 -0.27
C HIS A 79 -17.59 17.38 -0.29
N ASN A 80 -16.55 17.29 -1.13
CA ASN A 80 -15.45 18.24 -1.18
C ASN A 80 -14.85 18.46 0.23
N ASN A 81 -14.97 19.68 0.76
CA ASN A 81 -14.46 20.07 2.08
C ASN A 81 -15.51 19.90 3.19
N LYS A 82 -16.64 19.26 2.90
CA LYS A 82 -17.68 18.93 3.87
C LYS A 82 -17.68 17.45 4.18
N ASN A 83 -17.84 17.11 5.45
CA ASN A 83 -17.99 15.74 5.91
C ASN A 83 -19.16 15.69 6.90
N LEU A 84 -20.10 14.78 6.70
CA LEU A 84 -21.20 14.54 7.65
C LEU A 84 -21.17 13.06 8.00
N PHE A 85 -21.04 12.73 9.27
CA PHE A 85 -20.92 11.35 9.71
C PHE A 85 -21.52 11.11 11.09
N THR A 86 -21.76 9.85 11.39
CA THR A 86 -22.15 9.38 12.71
C THR A 86 -21.02 8.56 13.29
N LYS A 87 -20.77 8.73 14.59
CA LYS A 87 -19.87 7.90 15.39
C LYS A 87 -20.72 6.98 16.26
N LYS A 88 -20.45 5.68 16.19
CA LYS A 88 -21.03 4.67 17.06
C LYS A 88 -19.94 3.91 17.78
N VAL A 89 -20.20 3.49 19.01
CA VAL A 89 -19.31 2.60 19.78
C VAL A 89 -20.11 1.39 20.17
N ASN A 90 -19.66 0.20 19.76
CA ASN A 90 -20.38 -1.06 19.97
C ASN A 90 -21.86 -0.96 19.52
N ASP A 91 -22.07 -0.40 18.32
CA ASP A 91 -23.38 -0.12 17.68
C ASP A 91 -24.25 0.98 18.33
N ASP A 92 -23.87 1.52 19.48
CA ASP A 92 -24.58 2.63 20.11
C ASP A 92 -24.17 3.97 19.51
N LEU A 93 -25.16 4.78 19.09
CA LEU A 93 -24.92 6.12 18.54
C LEU A 93 -24.37 7.06 19.63
N GLU A 94 -23.16 7.57 19.40
CA GLU A 94 -22.49 8.49 20.31
C GLU A 94 -22.60 9.94 19.83
N ALA A 95 -22.43 10.18 18.53
CA ALA A 95 -22.46 11.53 17.97
C ALA A 95 -22.86 11.55 16.50
N GLU A 96 -23.53 12.64 16.08
CA GLU A 96 -23.60 13.07 14.68
C GLU A 96 -22.68 14.30 14.52
N VAL A 97 -21.77 14.25 13.56
CA VAL A 97 -20.69 15.22 13.39
C VAL A 97 -20.71 15.78 11.97
N TYR A 98 -20.67 17.10 11.88
CA TYR A 98 -20.52 17.84 10.64
C TYR A 98 -19.21 18.62 10.66
N VAL A 99 -18.38 18.41 9.64
CA VAL A 99 -17.12 19.13 9.44
C VAL A 99 -17.22 19.94 8.15
N PHE A 100 -16.86 21.22 8.21
CA PHE A 100 -16.70 22.07 7.04
C PHE A 100 -15.35 22.79 7.10
N TYR A 101 -14.46 22.46 6.17
CA TYR A 101 -13.04 22.78 6.29
C TYR A 101 -12.48 22.22 7.61
N ASN A 102 -12.09 23.09 8.54
CA ASN A 102 -11.56 22.72 9.86
C ASN A 102 -12.59 22.99 10.97
N ASP A 103 -13.77 23.50 10.63
CA ASP A 103 -14.82 23.78 11.60
C ASP A 103 -15.60 22.51 11.88
N ILE A 104 -15.63 22.08 13.14
CA ILE A 104 -16.35 20.89 13.60
C ILE A 104 -17.63 21.33 14.30
N SER A 105 -18.73 20.66 14.02
CA SER A 105 -20.01 20.85 14.70
C SER A 105 -20.60 19.51 15.07
N ILE A 106 -21.15 19.40 16.27
CA ILE A 106 -21.81 18.20 16.77
C ILE A 106 -23.30 18.49 16.93
N LYS A 107 -24.13 17.50 16.64
CA LYS A 107 -25.57 17.58 16.87
C LYS A 107 -25.87 17.28 18.33
N THR A 108 -26.54 18.22 18.99
CA THR A 108 -27.00 18.11 20.38
C THR A 108 -28.29 17.28 20.46
N GLU A 109 -28.68 16.87 21.67
CA GLU A 109 -29.93 16.14 21.93
C GLU A 109 -31.19 16.91 21.47
N ASP A 110 -31.12 18.24 21.43
CA ASP A 110 -32.19 19.14 20.95
C ASP A 110 -32.23 19.29 19.40
N ASP A 111 -31.56 18.41 18.66
CA ASP A 111 -31.39 18.47 17.20
C ASP A 111 -30.71 19.75 16.66
N LYS A 112 -29.97 20.47 17.50
CA LYS A 112 -29.22 21.68 17.10
C LYS A 112 -27.75 21.37 16.87
N TRP A 113 -27.14 22.04 15.89
CA TRP A 113 -25.71 21.97 15.64
C TRP A 113 -24.94 22.98 16.48
N GLU A 114 -23.96 22.51 17.25
CA GLU A 114 -23.08 23.35 18.07
C GLU A 114 -21.63 23.17 17.62
N LYS A 115 -20.91 24.29 17.49
CA LYS A 115 -19.50 24.28 17.07
C LYS A 115 -18.62 23.89 18.25
N VAL A 116 -17.68 22.99 18.01
CA VAL A 116 -16.69 22.53 19.00
C VAL A 116 -15.27 22.81 18.51
N ASP A 117 -14.34 22.96 19.44
CA ASP A 117 -12.93 23.23 19.12
C ASP A 117 -12.20 21.98 18.64
N ASP A 118 -12.56 20.81 19.19
CA ASP A 118 -11.94 19.52 18.89
C ASP A 118 -12.95 18.38 19.02
N PHE A 119 -12.68 17.26 18.33
CA PHE A 119 -13.50 16.05 18.40
C PHE A 119 -12.64 14.80 18.30
N ILE A 120 -12.70 13.95 19.33
CA ILE A 120 -11.97 12.68 19.38
C ILE A 120 -12.71 11.64 18.54
N LEU A 121 -12.13 11.25 17.40
CA LEU A 121 -12.71 10.25 16.49
C LEU A 121 -12.80 8.86 17.10
N VAL A 122 -11.73 8.39 17.74
CA VAL A 122 -11.63 7.05 18.34
C VAL A 122 -11.19 7.18 19.79
N ASP A 123 -9.94 7.58 20.01
CA ASP A 123 -9.36 7.89 21.30
C ASP A 123 -8.14 8.82 21.12
N GLU A 124 -7.56 9.35 22.20
CA GLU A 124 -6.43 10.28 22.16
C GLU A 124 -5.15 9.71 21.54
N SER A 125 -5.00 8.38 21.52
CA SER A 125 -3.83 7.70 20.97
C SER A 125 -3.98 7.32 19.49
N PHE A 126 -5.19 7.46 18.93
CA PHE A 126 -5.48 7.06 17.57
C PHE A 126 -4.86 8.02 16.55
N ASN A 127 -4.12 7.46 15.59
CA ASN A 127 -3.55 8.24 14.50
C ASN A 127 -4.57 8.41 13.37
N GLU A 128 -5.24 9.57 13.32
CA GLU A 128 -6.26 9.88 12.32
C GLU A 128 -5.76 9.82 10.87
N LYS A 129 -4.45 9.93 10.63
CA LYS A 129 -3.88 9.78 9.28
C LYS A 129 -4.16 8.40 8.69
N LEU A 130 -4.38 7.38 9.53
CA LEU A 130 -4.77 6.04 9.10
C LEU A 130 -6.14 5.99 8.39
N LEU A 131 -6.93 7.06 8.50
CA LEU A 131 -8.20 7.23 7.76
C LEU A 131 -8.04 8.10 6.51
N ASP A 132 -6.86 8.71 6.29
CA ASP A 132 -6.56 9.52 5.11
C ASP A 132 -6.08 8.63 3.97
N ILE A 133 -6.84 8.63 2.87
CA ILE A 133 -6.53 7.83 1.69
C ILE A 133 -5.17 8.17 1.06
N ASN A 134 -4.74 9.43 1.11
CA ASN A 134 -3.45 9.82 0.55
C ASN A 134 -2.30 9.22 1.36
N TYR A 135 -2.43 9.24 2.68
CA TYR A 135 -1.44 8.63 3.57
C TYR A 135 -1.40 7.11 3.40
N LEU A 136 -2.56 6.46 3.27
CA LEU A 136 -2.61 5.01 3.01
C LEU A 136 -1.96 4.63 1.68
N LYS A 137 -2.11 5.46 0.64
CA LYS A 137 -1.42 5.26 -0.64
C LYS A 137 0.09 5.30 -0.52
N GLU A 138 0.63 6.27 0.23
CA GLU A 138 2.08 6.34 0.49
C GLU A 138 2.57 5.05 1.17
N ILE A 139 1.84 4.55 2.18
CA ILE A 139 2.19 3.27 2.83
C ILE A 139 2.14 2.10 1.85
N ILE A 140 1.12 2.03 0.99
CA ILE A 140 0.96 0.95 0.00
C ILE A 140 2.06 1.02 -1.08
N GLU A 141 2.44 2.21 -1.53
CA GLU A 141 3.50 2.40 -2.52
C GLU A 141 4.87 1.92 -2.01
N ASP A 142 5.12 2.06 -0.72
CA ASP A 142 6.35 1.62 -0.06
C ASP A 142 6.26 0.17 0.48
N SER A 143 5.17 -0.55 0.21
CA SER A 143 4.92 -1.89 0.74
C SER A 143 5.35 -3.02 -0.20
N GLU A 144 5.66 -4.18 0.38
CA GLU A 144 5.92 -5.41 -0.37
C GLU A 144 4.60 -6.01 -0.87
N PHE A 145 4.46 -6.17 -2.18
CA PHE A 145 3.32 -6.88 -2.77
C PHE A 145 3.40 -8.39 -2.49
N ILE A 146 2.33 -8.96 -1.94
CA ILE A 146 2.26 -10.38 -1.57
C ILE A 146 1.50 -11.19 -2.62
N SER A 147 0.28 -10.75 -2.96
CA SER A 147 -0.62 -11.55 -3.80
C SER A 147 -1.76 -10.71 -4.36
N LYS A 148 -2.36 -11.20 -5.45
CA LYS A 148 -3.55 -10.64 -6.07
C LYS A 148 -4.55 -11.75 -6.36
N ASN A 149 -5.81 -11.53 -5.98
CA ASN A 149 -6.92 -12.45 -6.22
C ASN A 149 -8.09 -11.72 -6.90
N THR A 150 -8.81 -12.43 -7.76
CA THR A 150 -10.11 -11.98 -8.28
C THR A 150 -11.20 -12.62 -7.44
N ASN A 151 -12.08 -11.80 -6.87
CA ASN A 151 -13.20 -12.20 -6.04
C ASN A 151 -14.39 -12.66 -6.90
N PHE A 152 -15.40 -13.25 -6.25
CA PHE A 152 -16.61 -13.73 -6.91
C PHE A 152 -17.43 -12.60 -7.56
N ASP A 153 -17.39 -11.41 -6.98
CA ASP A 153 -18.04 -10.20 -7.48
C ASP A 153 -17.20 -9.44 -8.53
N GLU A 154 -16.19 -10.10 -9.11
CA GLU A 154 -15.24 -9.55 -10.09
C GLU A 154 -14.32 -8.43 -9.55
N SER A 155 -14.44 -8.07 -8.26
CA SER A 155 -13.47 -7.18 -7.62
C SER A 155 -12.10 -7.85 -7.49
N ILE A 156 -11.04 -7.06 -7.45
CA ILE A 156 -9.67 -7.53 -7.30
C ILE A 156 -9.20 -7.14 -5.91
N SER A 157 -8.66 -8.11 -5.17
CA SER A 157 -8.02 -7.88 -3.87
C SER A 157 -6.52 -8.08 -3.96
N GLU A 158 -5.78 -7.10 -3.48
CA GLU A 158 -4.33 -7.06 -3.51
C GLU A 158 -3.80 -6.96 -2.08
N LYS A 159 -2.88 -7.86 -1.73
CA LYS A 159 -2.33 -7.97 -0.38
C LYS A 159 -0.92 -7.43 -0.37
N TYR A 160 -0.62 -6.65 0.66
CA TYR A 160 0.66 -6.01 0.85
C TYR A 160 1.16 -6.16 2.28
N LYS A 161 2.46 -6.00 2.45
CA LYS A 161 3.13 -5.98 3.76
C LYS A 161 4.00 -4.73 3.87
N TYR A 162 3.78 -3.95 4.92
CA TYR A 162 4.62 -2.81 5.27
C TYR A 162 5.07 -2.95 6.72
N ASN A 163 6.35 -3.27 6.94
CA ASN A 163 6.85 -3.64 8.27
C ASN A 163 6.01 -4.77 8.90
N ASP A 164 5.40 -4.51 10.06
CA ASP A 164 4.49 -5.43 10.76
C ASP A 164 3.01 -5.27 10.37
N ILE A 165 2.71 -4.36 9.43
CA ILE A 165 1.37 -4.07 8.94
C ILE A 165 1.05 -4.99 7.76
N LYS A 166 -0.09 -5.69 7.85
CA LYS A 166 -0.68 -6.40 6.71
C LYS A 166 -1.80 -5.54 6.15
N LEU A 167 -1.77 -5.28 4.85
CA LEU A 167 -2.79 -4.51 4.16
C LEU A 167 -3.44 -5.37 3.09
N GLU A 168 -4.73 -5.19 2.88
CA GLU A 168 -5.47 -5.74 1.76
C GLU A 168 -6.36 -4.65 1.16
N VAL A 169 -6.13 -4.40 -0.12
CA VAL A 169 -6.82 -3.37 -0.91
C VAL A 169 -7.72 -4.07 -1.91
N THR A 170 -9.01 -3.83 -1.82
CA THR A 170 -9.99 -4.31 -2.78
C THR A 170 -10.46 -3.17 -3.67
N HIS A 171 -10.43 -3.39 -4.98
CA HIS A 171 -10.86 -2.43 -5.99
C HIS A 171 -11.64 -3.11 -7.11
N GLU A 172 -12.44 -2.34 -7.83
CA GLU A 172 -13.24 -2.82 -8.96
C GLU A 172 -13.09 -1.81 -10.10
N ASN A 173 -12.75 -2.27 -11.31
CA ASN A 173 -12.45 -1.38 -12.44
C ASN A 173 -11.40 -0.30 -12.10
N ASN A 174 -10.40 -0.67 -11.28
CA ASN A 174 -9.39 0.23 -10.71
C ASN A 174 -9.95 1.35 -9.81
N ILE A 175 -11.17 1.23 -9.31
CA ILE A 175 -11.74 2.15 -8.32
C ILE A 175 -11.71 1.48 -6.95
N LEU A 176 -11.14 2.17 -5.97
CA LEU A 176 -11.06 1.67 -4.60
C LEU A 176 -12.45 1.33 -4.04
N ARG A 177 -12.57 0.19 -3.34
CA ARG A 177 -13.79 -0.23 -2.65
C ARG A 177 -13.56 -0.41 -1.16
N LYS A 178 -12.48 -1.08 -0.79
CA LYS A 178 -12.19 -1.44 0.59
C LYS A 178 -10.69 -1.47 0.84
N ILE A 179 -10.28 -1.04 2.03
CA ILE A 179 -8.93 -1.25 2.56
C ILE A 179 -9.10 -1.89 3.93
N THR A 180 -8.39 -2.99 4.17
CA THR A 180 -8.28 -3.56 5.52
C THR A 180 -6.82 -3.61 5.91
N PHE A 181 -6.54 -3.30 7.17
CA PHE A 181 -5.20 -3.43 7.70
C PHE A 181 -5.23 -3.61 9.21
N SER A 182 -4.21 -4.30 9.71
CA SER A 182 -4.01 -4.53 11.13
C SER A 182 -2.68 -3.92 11.54
N ILE A 183 -2.74 -3.10 12.60
CA ILE A 183 -1.59 -2.60 13.34
C ILE A 183 -1.65 -3.17 14.76
N PRO A 184 -0.55 -3.16 15.55
CA PRO A 184 -0.52 -3.80 16.86
C PRO A 184 -1.67 -3.39 17.80
N SER A 185 -2.19 -2.17 17.66
CA SER A 185 -3.23 -1.62 18.52
C SER A 185 -4.64 -1.61 17.92
N TYR A 186 -4.79 -1.83 16.60
CA TYR A 186 -6.07 -1.66 15.91
C TYR A 186 -6.21 -2.59 14.71
N ASN A 187 -7.41 -3.13 14.52
CA ASN A 187 -7.85 -3.63 13.21
C ASN A 187 -8.74 -2.58 12.58
N ILE A 188 -8.46 -2.22 11.33
CA ILE A 188 -9.14 -1.14 10.63
C ILE A 188 -9.68 -1.66 9.31
N GLU A 189 -10.97 -1.45 9.10
CA GLU A 189 -11.67 -1.71 7.86
C GLU A 189 -12.28 -0.42 7.33
N LEU A 190 -11.86 -0.01 6.13
CA LEU A 190 -12.31 1.19 5.46
C LEU A 190 -13.07 0.79 4.20
N GLN A 191 -14.37 1.01 4.19
CA GLN A 191 -15.21 0.79 3.01
C GLN A 191 -15.62 2.11 2.37
N TYR A 192 -15.67 2.12 1.05
CA TYR A 192 -15.97 3.31 0.27
C TYR A 192 -16.94 3.02 -0.88
N LYS A 193 -17.85 3.96 -1.10
CA LYS A 193 -18.84 3.90 -2.19
C LYS A 193 -18.94 5.26 -2.88
N LYS A 194 -18.59 5.27 -4.17
CA LYS A 194 -18.71 6.47 -5.02
C LYS A 194 -20.17 6.92 -5.14
N ILE A 195 -20.41 8.23 -5.03
CA ILE A 195 -21.71 8.85 -5.29
C ILE A 195 -21.60 9.72 -6.54
N GLY A 196 -22.62 9.69 -7.42
CA GLY A 196 -22.68 10.52 -8.64
C GLY A 196 -22.97 12.01 -8.35
N GLU A 197 -24.20 12.34 -7.95
CA GLU A 197 -24.67 13.70 -7.62
C GLU A 197 -25.55 13.69 -6.35
N LEU A 198 -25.55 14.80 -5.60
CA LEU A 198 -26.16 14.92 -4.27
C LEU A 198 -27.48 15.71 -4.29
N LYS A 199 -28.59 15.07 -3.93
CA LYS A 199 -29.84 15.73 -3.53
C LYS A 199 -29.92 16.07 -2.03
N ASN A 200 -29.05 15.50 -1.19
CA ASN A 200 -29.28 15.44 0.28
C ASN A 200 -28.19 16.12 1.14
N PHE A 201 -27.39 17.05 0.60
CA PHE A 201 -26.32 17.72 1.38
C PHE A 201 -26.75 19.09 1.97
N VAL A 202 -28.04 19.41 1.97
CA VAL A 202 -28.55 20.66 2.51
C VAL A 202 -28.82 20.47 4.01
N VAL A 203 -27.89 20.97 4.84
CA VAL A 203 -28.22 21.36 6.21
C VAL A 203 -28.91 22.71 6.07
N GLU A 204 -30.24 22.74 6.24
CA GLU A 204 -30.97 24.02 6.30
C GLU A 204 -30.46 24.82 7.51
N LYS A 205 -30.16 26.10 7.27
CA LYS A 205 -29.68 27.06 8.28
C LYS A 205 -30.81 27.53 9.17
#